data_AF-A0A8I1W8L7-F1
#
_entry.id   AF-A0A8I1W8L7-F1
#
_cell.length_a   1.000
_cell.length_b   1.000
_cell.length_c   1.000
_cell.angle_alpha   90.00
_cell.angle_beta   90.00
_cell.angle_gamma   90.00
#
_symmetry.space_group_name_H-M   'P 1'
#
loop_
_entity.id
_entity.type
_entity.pdbx_description
1 polymer ?
#
loop_
_entity_poly.entity_id
_entity_poly.type
_entity_poly.pdbx_seq_one_letter_code
_entity_poly.pdbx_strand_id
1 'polypeptide(L)'
;MKEEKKGSLQWIVACSIFLVLVISSIPALIYFSHFSGGFSDDSSKWADFGSYMSGTSGSLLSVFSVLALVYTLYKTSKDSRITHGLSLKAIEKSEQQVKLMDREFKTNLLRVYISNLNSDLEKKKYYDYQGNEISSQEFVNGCYRHLGNLIWSRMSNNIPENKRGFDFYVPSTILSKRKTSFRGEVKNLVYILDLIDRCEDEELKVLLIKTYHSDIDQDLLFWMTCYCYAQRPDIKKILDRNIQSLLFITDKACDEITKGTDSANNNQAHPNQ
;
A
#
# COMPACT_ATOMS: atom_id res chain seq x y z
N MET A 1 36.93 -11.74 -19.65
CA MET A 1 36.91 -10.31 -19.23
C MET A 1 38.27 -9.72 -18.82
N LYS A 2 39.28 -10.50 -18.38
CA LYS A 2 40.64 -9.99 -18.07
C LYS A 2 41.52 -9.74 -19.30
N GLU A 3 41.37 -10.55 -20.36
CA GLU A 3 42.17 -10.47 -21.60
C GLU A 3 41.85 -9.21 -22.45
N GLU A 4 40.58 -8.80 -22.56
CA GLU A 4 40.17 -7.61 -23.34
C GLU A 4 40.74 -6.28 -22.82
N LYS A 5 40.95 -6.16 -21.49
CA LYS A 5 41.53 -4.95 -20.89
C LYS A 5 43.03 -4.80 -21.18
N LYS A 6 43.73 -5.90 -21.50
CA LYS A 6 45.19 -5.88 -21.70
C LYS A 6 45.56 -5.31 -23.08
N GLY A 7 44.77 -5.63 -24.11
CA GLY A 7 44.94 -5.07 -25.45
C GLY A 7 44.64 -3.58 -25.53
N SER A 8 43.56 -3.12 -24.88
CA SER A 8 43.18 -1.69 -24.88
C SER A 8 44.21 -0.78 -24.18
N LEU A 9 44.87 -1.28 -23.12
CA LEU A 9 45.89 -0.52 -22.42
C LEU A 9 47.15 -0.29 -23.28
N GLN A 10 47.59 -1.30 -24.04
CA GLN A 10 48.76 -1.20 -24.92
C GLN A 10 48.55 -0.16 -26.03
N TRP A 11 47.35 -0.10 -26.60
CA TRP A 11 46.98 0.90 -27.61
C TRP A 11 46.95 2.32 -27.04
N ILE A 12 46.42 2.51 -25.83
CA ILE A 12 46.40 3.83 -25.16
C ILE A 12 47.83 4.33 -24.90
N VAL A 13 48.71 3.44 -24.42
CA VAL A 13 50.13 3.78 -24.19
C VAL A 13 50.82 4.13 -25.51
N ALA A 14 50.62 3.33 -26.57
CA ALA A 14 51.19 3.59 -27.89
C ALA A 14 50.71 4.94 -28.48
N CYS A 15 49.42 5.25 -28.39
CA CYS A 15 48.87 6.54 -28.82
C CYS A 15 49.40 7.72 -28.00
N SER A 16 49.63 7.53 -26.69
CA SER A 16 50.18 8.58 -25.82
C SER A 16 51.63 8.90 -26.17
N ILE A 17 52.44 7.87 -26.42
CA ILE A 17 53.84 8.03 -26.86
C ILE A 17 53.89 8.73 -28.22
N PHE A 18 53.03 8.34 -29.16
CA PHE A 18 52.93 8.98 -30.47
C PHE A 18 52.58 10.48 -30.36
N LEU A 19 51.61 10.83 -29.50
CA LEU A 19 51.21 12.22 -29.27
C LEU A 19 52.38 13.07 -28.75
N VAL A 20 53.17 12.54 -27.81
CA VAL A 20 54.35 13.22 -27.26
C VAL A 20 55.41 13.46 -28.34
N LEU A 21 55.66 12.47 -29.19
CA LEU A 21 56.59 12.60 -30.32
C LEU A 21 56.14 13.66 -31.33
N VAL A 22 54.83 13.74 -31.62
CA VAL A 22 54.27 14.76 -32.52
C VAL A 22 54.39 16.16 -31.91
N ILE A 23 54.03 16.34 -30.64
CA ILE A 23 54.13 17.65 -29.96
C ILE A 23 55.59 18.12 -29.81
N SER A 24 56.53 17.19 -29.67
CA SER A 24 57.96 17.51 -29.60
C SER A 24 58.61 17.75 -30.96
N SER A 25 58.10 17.16 -32.05
CA SER A 25 58.70 17.30 -33.38
C SER A 25 58.24 18.57 -34.11
N ILE A 26 57.02 19.07 -33.85
CA ILE A 26 56.50 20.28 -34.50
C ILE A 26 57.40 21.51 -34.27
N PRO A 27 57.82 21.86 -33.03
CA PRO A 27 58.68 23.03 -32.81
C PRO A 27 60.09 22.83 -33.37
N ALA A 28 60.62 21.60 -33.35
CA ALA A 28 61.91 21.28 -33.94
C ALA A 28 61.90 21.49 -35.47
N LEU A 29 60.86 21.03 -36.16
CA LEU A 29 60.70 21.23 -37.61
C LEU A 29 60.58 22.72 -37.97
N ILE A 30 59.80 23.48 -37.19
CA ILE A 30 59.67 24.94 -37.38
C ILE A 30 61.02 25.64 -37.13
N TYR A 31 61.76 25.24 -36.09
CA TYR A 31 63.09 25.79 -35.80
C TYR A 31 64.08 25.51 -36.94
N PHE A 32 64.22 24.26 -37.39
CA PHE A 32 65.17 23.90 -38.46
C PHE A 32 64.78 24.44 -39.85
N SER A 33 63.49 24.72 -40.09
CA SER A 33 63.04 25.37 -41.34
C SER A 33 63.32 26.88 -41.37
N HIS A 34 63.39 27.54 -40.21
CA HIS A 34 63.66 28.98 -40.13
C HIS A 34 65.15 29.30 -39.88
N PHE A 35 65.87 28.43 -39.17
CA PHE A 35 67.28 28.58 -38.86
C PHE A 35 68.10 27.54 -39.65
N SER A 36 68.68 27.96 -40.78
CA SER A 36 69.43 27.09 -41.72
C SER A 36 70.93 26.93 -41.40
N GLY A 37 71.32 27.02 -40.12
CA GLY A 37 72.70 26.82 -39.67
C GLY A 37 72.99 25.38 -39.22
N GLY A 38 74.23 24.91 -39.42
CA GLY A 38 74.69 23.62 -38.88
C GLY A 38 74.71 23.57 -37.35
N PHE A 39 75.02 22.40 -36.78
CA PHE A 39 75.14 22.25 -35.33
C PHE A 39 76.20 23.20 -34.77
N SER A 40 75.84 23.94 -33.71
CA SER A 40 76.74 24.90 -33.06
C SER A 40 77.47 24.24 -31.89
N ASP A 41 78.78 24.45 -31.78
CA ASP A 41 79.58 24.03 -30.63
C ASP A 41 79.42 24.97 -29.41
N ASP A 42 78.57 25.98 -29.53
CA ASP A 42 78.32 26.98 -28.50
C ASP A 42 77.16 26.56 -27.60
N SER A 43 77.47 26.34 -26.33
CA SER A 43 76.51 25.99 -25.28
C SER A 43 75.37 27.00 -25.12
N SER A 44 75.58 28.29 -25.41
CA SER A 44 74.54 29.32 -25.29
C SER A 44 73.42 29.11 -26.30
N LYS A 45 73.75 28.72 -27.54
CA LYS A 45 72.74 28.46 -28.58
C LYS A 45 71.89 27.23 -28.29
N TRP A 46 72.46 26.25 -27.60
CA TRP A 46 71.72 25.08 -27.11
C TRP A 46 70.75 25.44 -25.99
N ALA A 47 71.11 26.38 -25.11
CA ALA A 47 70.22 26.88 -24.06
C ALA A 47 69.02 27.66 -24.66
N ASP A 48 69.24 28.47 -25.68
CA ASP A 48 68.17 29.21 -26.38
C ASP A 48 67.22 28.27 -27.14
N PHE A 49 67.76 27.25 -27.82
CA PHE A 49 66.96 26.21 -28.47
C PHE A 49 66.10 25.43 -27.47
N GLY A 50 66.70 25.03 -26.34
CA GLY A 50 65.97 24.35 -25.26
C GLY A 50 64.84 25.22 -24.69
N SER A 51 65.04 26.53 -24.58
CA SER A 51 64.03 27.49 -24.12
C SER A 51 62.88 27.65 -25.12
N TYR A 52 63.18 27.75 -26.42
CA TYR A 52 62.15 27.78 -27.48
C TYR A 52 61.34 26.49 -27.56
N MET A 53 62.01 25.34 -27.51
CA MET A 53 61.39 24.01 -27.55
C MET A 53 60.47 23.79 -26.36
N SER A 54 60.97 24.03 -25.13
CA SER A 54 60.18 23.85 -23.91
C SER A 54 59.03 24.86 -23.80
N GLY A 55 59.22 26.11 -24.23
CA GLY A 55 58.18 27.14 -24.24
C GLY A 55 57.05 26.84 -25.23
N THR A 56 57.39 26.41 -26.45
CA THR A 56 56.41 26.11 -27.50
C THR A 56 55.68 24.80 -27.23
N SER A 57 56.41 23.72 -26.90
CA SER A 57 55.80 22.43 -26.53
C SER A 57 54.97 22.54 -25.25
N GLY A 58 55.42 23.31 -24.25
CA GLY A 58 54.67 23.56 -23.02
C GLY A 58 53.35 24.29 -23.28
N SER A 59 53.36 25.30 -24.16
CA SER A 59 52.15 26.04 -24.56
C SER A 59 51.15 25.15 -25.31
N LEU A 60 51.61 24.32 -26.24
CA LEU A 60 50.77 23.35 -26.95
C LEU A 60 50.17 22.31 -25.99
N LEU A 61 50.97 21.78 -25.07
CA LEU A 61 50.53 20.79 -24.09
C LEU A 61 49.48 21.38 -23.13
N SER A 62 49.61 22.65 -22.76
CA SER A 62 48.60 23.38 -21.98
C SER A 62 47.25 23.44 -22.70
N VAL A 63 47.24 23.74 -24.01
CA VAL A 63 46.00 23.77 -24.81
C VAL A 63 45.34 22.39 -24.87
N PHE A 64 46.12 21.34 -25.14
CA PHE A 64 45.60 19.96 -25.17
C PHE A 64 45.08 19.50 -23.80
N SER A 65 45.73 19.92 -22.71
CA SER A 65 45.29 19.64 -21.34
C SER A 65 43.92 20.25 -21.05
N VAL A 66 43.70 21.51 -21.43
CA VAL A 66 42.40 22.18 -21.27
C VAL A 66 41.32 21.50 -22.12
N LEU A 67 41.62 21.13 -23.36
CA LEU A 67 40.67 20.41 -24.22
C LEU A 67 40.30 19.03 -23.64
N ALA A 68 41.29 18.29 -23.14
CA ALA A 68 41.07 17.00 -22.48
C ALA A 68 40.21 17.13 -21.21
N LEU A 69 40.44 18.19 -20.42
CA LEU A 69 39.64 18.50 -19.24
C LEU A 69 38.19 18.85 -19.61
N VAL A 70 37.97 19.70 -20.61
CA VAL A 70 36.62 20.06 -21.10
C VAL A 70 35.89 18.82 -21.63
N TYR A 71 36.57 17.97 -22.40
CA TYR A 71 35.99 16.72 -22.90
C TYR A 71 35.62 15.77 -21.77
N THR A 72 36.51 15.61 -20.78
CA THR A 72 36.25 14.82 -19.58
C THR A 72 35.03 15.36 -18.83
N LEU A 73 34.98 16.67 -18.58
CA LEU A 73 33.87 17.33 -17.89
C LEU A 73 32.54 17.14 -18.63
N TYR A 74 32.54 17.29 -19.96
CA TYR A 74 31.36 17.06 -20.78
C TYR A 74 30.86 15.61 -20.65
N LYS A 75 31.75 14.63 -20.75
CA LYS A 75 31.41 13.20 -20.61
C LYS A 75 30.88 12.88 -19.21
N THR A 76 31.57 13.34 -18.16
CA THR A 76 31.15 13.18 -16.76
C THR A 76 29.79 13.82 -16.48
N SER A 77 29.52 15.00 -17.06
CA SER A 77 28.23 15.69 -16.90
C SER A 77 27.06 14.93 -17.55
N LYS A 78 27.31 14.26 -18.69
CA LYS A 78 26.31 13.45 -19.39
C LYS A 78 25.97 12.18 -18.61
N ASP A 79 26.98 11.47 -18.09
CA ASP A 79 26.78 10.26 -17.30
C ASP A 79 26.04 10.56 -15.99
N SER A 80 26.37 11.67 -15.32
CA SER A 80 25.68 12.12 -14.11
C SER A 80 24.17 12.34 -14.33
N ARG A 81 23.77 12.95 -15.46
CA ARG A 81 22.34 13.13 -15.79
C ARG A 81 21.60 11.80 -15.99
N ILE A 82 22.25 10.82 -16.62
CA ILE A 82 21.66 9.48 -16.83
C ILE A 82 21.51 8.76 -15.49
N THR A 83 22.54 8.79 -14.63
CA THR A 83 22.50 8.20 -13.28
C THR A 83 21.41 8.84 -12.42
N HIS A 84 21.26 10.17 -12.45
CA HIS A 84 20.18 10.85 -11.75
C HIS A 84 18.79 10.42 -12.25
N GLY A 85 18.58 10.34 -13.57
CA GLY A 85 17.30 9.88 -14.13
C GLY A 85 16.96 8.42 -13.78
N LEU A 86 17.95 7.53 -13.75
CA LEU A 86 17.76 6.14 -13.31
C LEU A 86 17.47 6.04 -11.80
N SER A 87 18.14 6.86 -10.99
CA SER A 87 17.90 6.91 -9.54
C SER A 87 16.49 7.38 -9.20
N LEU A 88 15.96 8.39 -9.90
CA LEU A 88 14.59 8.87 -9.72
C LEU A 88 13.58 7.78 -10.08
N LYS A 89 13.75 7.11 -11.23
CA LYS A 89 12.88 5.97 -11.61
C LYS A 89 12.95 4.81 -10.61
N ALA A 90 14.12 4.55 -10.03
CA ALA A 90 14.27 3.53 -8.99
C ALA A 90 13.56 3.93 -7.68
N ILE A 91 13.63 5.20 -7.29
CA ILE A 91 12.90 5.74 -6.13
C ILE A 91 11.38 5.66 -6.38
N GLU A 92 10.90 6.12 -7.52
CA GLU A 92 9.47 6.03 -7.89
C GLU A 92 8.97 4.58 -7.83
N LYS A 93 9.74 3.65 -8.41
CA LYS A 93 9.41 2.21 -8.35
C LYS A 93 9.42 1.68 -6.92
N SER A 94 10.37 2.11 -6.10
CA SER A 94 10.44 1.73 -4.68
C SER A 94 9.24 2.27 -3.90
N GLU A 95 8.81 3.51 -4.14
CA GLU A 95 7.63 4.09 -3.51
C GLU A 95 6.36 3.33 -3.90
N GLN A 96 6.22 2.96 -5.18
CA GLN A 96 5.13 2.11 -5.63
C GLN A 96 5.16 0.73 -4.95
N GLN A 97 6.33 0.12 -4.81
CA GLN A 97 6.47 -1.15 -4.08
C GLN A 97 6.08 -1.03 -2.61
N VAL A 98 6.44 0.06 -1.93
CA VAL A 98 6.04 0.31 -0.54
C VAL A 98 4.52 0.45 -0.43
N LYS A 99 3.87 1.16 -1.35
CA LYS A 99 2.40 1.27 -1.38
C LYS A 99 1.72 -0.08 -1.61
N LEU A 100 2.25 -0.90 -2.51
CA LEU A 100 1.73 -2.25 -2.76
C LEU A 100 1.89 -3.15 -1.54
N MET A 101 3.06 -3.12 -0.88
CA MET A 101 3.29 -3.86 0.36
C MET A 101 2.34 -3.43 1.47
N ASP A 102 2.05 -2.14 1.62
CA ASP A 102 1.07 -1.66 2.59
C ASP A 102 -0.35 -2.19 2.30
N ARG A 103 -0.77 -2.18 1.03
CA ARG A 103 -2.05 -2.76 0.58
C ARG A 103 -2.11 -4.27 0.88
N GLU A 104 -1.05 -5.01 0.57
CA GLU A 104 -0.96 -6.45 0.86
C GLU A 104 -0.95 -6.74 2.36
N PHE A 105 -0.21 -5.96 3.14
CA PHE A 105 -0.15 -6.09 4.59
C PHE A 105 -1.53 -5.92 5.23
N LYS A 106 -2.27 -4.85 4.88
CA LYS A 106 -3.63 -4.61 5.38
C LYS A 106 -4.58 -5.74 4.98
N THR A 107 -4.49 -6.22 3.74
CA THR A 107 -5.31 -7.33 3.25
C THR A 107 -5.02 -8.63 4.02
N ASN A 108 -3.74 -8.91 4.29
CA ASN A 108 -3.34 -10.09 5.05
C ASN A 108 -3.75 -9.99 6.53
N LEU A 109 -3.62 -8.80 7.14
CA LEU A 109 -4.13 -8.58 8.50
C LEU A 109 -5.64 -8.83 8.58
N LEU A 110 -6.41 -8.30 7.62
CA LEU A 110 -7.85 -8.56 7.55
C LEU A 110 -8.14 -10.07 7.50
N ARG A 111 -7.47 -10.80 6.61
CA ARG A 111 -7.63 -12.25 6.46
C ARG A 111 -7.30 -13.01 7.74
N VAL A 112 -6.24 -12.62 8.46
CA VAL A 112 -5.88 -13.24 9.74
C VAL A 112 -6.98 -13.00 10.78
N TYR A 113 -7.48 -11.77 10.89
CA TYR A 113 -8.56 -11.48 11.83
C TYR A 113 -9.86 -12.21 11.49
N ILE A 114 -10.21 -12.30 10.20
CA ILE A 114 -11.37 -13.08 9.71
C ILE A 114 -11.19 -14.56 10.01
N SER A 115 -10.02 -15.13 9.73
CA SER A 115 -9.73 -16.54 10.00
C SER A 115 -9.84 -16.88 11.50
N ASN A 116 -9.30 -16.00 12.36
CA ASN A 116 -9.43 -16.15 13.81
C ASN A 116 -10.90 -16.05 14.26
N LEU A 117 -11.64 -15.07 13.73
CA LEU A 117 -13.07 -14.91 14.02
C LEU A 117 -13.86 -16.15 13.62
N ASN A 118 -13.65 -16.68 12.41
CA ASN A 118 -14.31 -17.88 11.94
C ASN A 118 -13.96 -19.09 12.80
N SER A 119 -12.69 -19.25 13.19
CA SER A 119 -12.29 -20.32 14.10
C SER A 119 -12.96 -20.20 15.48
N ASP A 120 -13.14 -18.99 15.99
CA ASP A 120 -13.85 -18.76 17.26
C ASP A 120 -15.35 -19.09 17.11
N LEU A 121 -15.96 -18.74 15.98
CA LEU A 121 -17.36 -19.04 15.67
C LEU A 121 -17.63 -20.53 15.49
N GLU A 122 -16.72 -21.27 14.87
CA GLU A 122 -16.82 -22.73 14.70
C GLU A 122 -16.78 -23.48 16.04
N LYS A 123 -15.98 -22.99 16.99
CA LYS A 123 -15.88 -23.58 18.34
C LYS A 123 -17.05 -23.21 19.23
N LYS A 124 -17.86 -22.23 18.83
CA LYS A 124 -18.94 -21.69 19.65
C LYS A 124 -20.10 -22.67 19.72
N LYS A 125 -20.53 -22.96 20.95
CA LYS A 125 -21.74 -23.71 21.22
C LYS A 125 -22.93 -22.78 21.29
N TYR A 126 -24.00 -23.16 20.59
CA TYR A 126 -25.27 -22.44 20.60
C TYR A 126 -26.31 -23.25 21.34
N TYR A 127 -27.25 -22.55 21.98
CA TYR A 127 -28.27 -23.20 22.80
C TYR A 127 -29.66 -22.71 22.42
N ASP A 128 -30.64 -23.59 22.51
CA ASP A 128 -32.06 -23.22 22.43
C ASP A 128 -32.55 -22.58 23.75
N TYR A 129 -33.86 -22.31 23.84
CA TYR A 129 -34.45 -21.74 25.07
C TYR A 129 -34.52 -22.74 26.23
N GLN A 130 -34.39 -24.03 25.95
CA GLN A 130 -34.44 -25.12 26.92
C GLN A 130 -33.03 -25.49 27.43
N GLY A 131 -31.98 -24.94 26.81
CA GLY A 131 -30.58 -25.20 27.15
C GLY A 131 -29.96 -26.36 26.38
N ASN A 132 -30.63 -26.88 25.35
CA ASN A 132 -30.07 -27.93 24.49
C ASN A 132 -29.09 -27.31 23.48
N GLU A 133 -27.98 -27.99 23.24
CA GLU A 133 -27.00 -27.59 22.21
C GLU A 133 -27.63 -27.74 20.82
N ILE A 134 -27.58 -26.68 20.02
CA ILE A 134 -28.15 -26.60 18.68
C ILE A 134 -27.11 -26.12 17.67
N SER A 135 -27.37 -26.35 16.39
CA SER A 135 -26.52 -25.81 15.32
C SER A 135 -26.57 -24.28 15.25
N SER A 136 -25.53 -23.67 14.68
CA SER A 136 -25.50 -22.22 14.42
C SER A 136 -26.68 -21.77 13.56
N GLN A 137 -27.06 -22.55 12.55
CA GLN A 137 -28.16 -22.23 11.65
C GLN A 137 -29.52 -22.25 12.38
N GLU A 138 -29.77 -23.27 13.21
CA GLU A 138 -31.00 -23.33 14.02
C GLU A 138 -31.05 -22.18 15.04
N PHE A 139 -29.91 -21.85 15.62
CA PHE A 139 -29.79 -20.70 16.51
C PHE A 139 -30.19 -19.41 15.78
N VAL A 140 -29.58 -19.12 14.64
CA VAL A 140 -29.85 -17.95 13.79
C VAL A 140 -31.33 -17.88 13.41
N ASN A 141 -31.89 -18.98 12.90
CA ASN A 141 -33.29 -19.04 12.48
C ASN A 141 -34.24 -18.75 13.67
N GLY A 142 -33.94 -19.29 14.84
CA GLY A 142 -34.69 -19.00 16.06
C GLY A 142 -34.60 -17.53 16.50
N CYS A 143 -33.43 -16.91 16.36
CA CYS A 143 -33.22 -15.49 16.65
C CYS A 143 -34.03 -14.61 15.69
N TYR A 144 -34.03 -14.90 14.39
CA TYR A 144 -34.82 -14.15 13.40
C TYR A 144 -36.32 -14.25 13.60
N ARG A 145 -36.85 -15.45 13.87
CA ARG A 145 -38.28 -15.60 14.22
C ARG A 145 -38.66 -14.78 15.45
N HIS A 146 -37.79 -14.76 16.47
CA HIS A 146 -38.03 -13.95 17.66
C HIS A 146 -37.95 -12.44 17.37
N LEU A 147 -37.09 -12.04 16.43
CA LEU A 147 -36.99 -10.65 15.97
C LEU A 147 -38.30 -10.18 15.33
N GLY A 148 -38.84 -10.93 14.37
CA GLY A 148 -40.12 -10.61 13.73
C GLY A 148 -41.27 -10.49 14.75
N ASN A 149 -41.38 -11.46 15.66
CA ASN A 149 -42.39 -11.44 16.73
C ASN A 149 -42.25 -10.24 17.67
N LEU A 150 -41.01 -9.87 18.02
CA LEU A 150 -40.76 -8.74 18.90
C LEU A 150 -41.06 -7.40 18.22
N ILE A 151 -40.74 -7.27 16.93
CA ILE A 151 -41.10 -6.09 16.13
C ILE A 151 -42.62 -5.98 16.02
N TRP A 152 -43.31 -7.08 15.69
CA TRP A 152 -44.77 -7.12 15.65
C TRP A 152 -45.38 -6.66 16.98
N SER A 153 -44.89 -7.20 18.10
CA SER A 153 -45.38 -6.86 19.45
C SER A 153 -45.17 -5.38 19.79
N ARG A 154 -44.00 -4.81 19.44
CA ARG A 154 -43.70 -3.39 19.65
C ARG A 154 -44.55 -2.48 18.77
N MET A 155 -44.77 -2.86 17.51
CA MET A 155 -45.57 -2.09 16.55
C MET A 155 -47.08 -2.19 16.82
N SER A 156 -47.53 -3.30 17.41
CA SER A 156 -48.92 -3.52 17.81
C SER A 156 -49.26 -2.91 19.18
N ASN A 157 -48.34 -2.17 19.80
CA ASN A 157 -48.57 -1.57 21.11
C ASN A 157 -49.66 -0.50 21.06
N ASN A 158 -50.63 -0.59 21.96
CA ASN A 158 -51.76 0.35 22.06
C ASN A 158 -51.34 1.74 22.57
N ILE A 159 -50.16 1.86 23.20
CA ILE A 159 -49.61 3.13 23.67
C ILE A 159 -48.72 3.73 22.56
N PRO A 160 -49.10 4.85 21.93
CA PRO A 160 -48.37 5.42 20.79
C PRO A 160 -46.89 5.70 21.06
N GLU A 161 -46.55 6.16 22.27
CA GLU A 161 -45.17 6.47 22.69
C GLU A 161 -44.26 5.23 22.75
N ASN A 162 -44.87 4.06 22.94
CA ASN A 162 -44.19 2.77 23.00
C ASN A 162 -44.20 2.03 21.66
N LYS A 163 -44.92 2.56 20.65
CA LYS A 163 -44.93 2.01 19.29
C LYS A 163 -43.60 2.30 18.62
N ARG A 164 -42.78 1.27 18.45
CA ARG A 164 -41.44 1.38 17.87
C ARG A 164 -41.17 0.23 16.91
N GLY A 165 -40.58 0.56 15.76
CA GLY A 165 -40.14 -0.41 14.77
C GLY A 165 -38.81 -1.06 15.14
N PHE A 166 -38.07 -1.46 14.11
CA PHE A 166 -36.73 -2.02 14.28
C PHE A 166 -35.72 -0.95 14.74
N ASP A 167 -34.85 -1.37 15.66
CA ASP A 167 -33.67 -0.62 16.11
C ASP A 167 -32.52 -1.61 16.37
N PHE A 168 -31.27 -1.15 16.29
CA PHE A 168 -30.10 -2.05 16.46
C PHE A 168 -29.87 -2.53 17.89
N TYR A 169 -30.65 -2.06 18.87
CA TYR A 169 -30.64 -2.61 20.23
C TYR A 169 -31.56 -3.82 20.35
N VAL A 170 -32.59 -3.96 19.51
CA VAL A 170 -33.51 -5.11 19.54
C VAL A 170 -32.78 -6.44 19.49
N PRO A 171 -31.87 -6.69 18.52
CA PRO A 171 -31.16 -7.96 18.44
C PRO A 171 -30.36 -8.29 19.71
N SER A 172 -29.79 -7.27 20.38
CA SER A 172 -29.05 -7.46 21.62
C SER A 172 -29.92 -8.00 22.76
N THR A 173 -31.19 -7.58 22.84
CA THR A 173 -32.15 -8.07 23.84
C THR A 173 -32.54 -9.53 23.61
N ILE A 174 -32.52 -9.98 22.35
CA ILE A 174 -32.79 -11.37 21.97
C ILE A 174 -31.60 -12.23 22.41
N LEU A 175 -30.39 -11.81 22.09
CA LEU A 175 -29.16 -12.49 22.48
C LEU A 175 -29.03 -12.62 24.01
N SER A 176 -29.35 -11.56 24.75
CA SER A 176 -29.34 -11.59 26.22
C SER A 176 -30.33 -12.60 26.80
N LYS A 177 -31.54 -12.71 26.23
CA LYS A 177 -32.55 -13.69 26.66
C LYS A 177 -32.10 -15.12 26.40
N ARG A 178 -31.37 -15.37 25.31
CA ARG A 178 -30.79 -16.67 24.96
C ARG A 178 -29.46 -16.97 25.67
N LYS A 179 -29.05 -16.12 26.64
CA LYS A 179 -27.79 -16.23 27.39
C LYS A 179 -26.56 -16.42 26.48
N THR A 180 -26.65 -15.96 25.23
CA THR A 180 -25.58 -16.11 24.23
C THR A 180 -24.79 -14.82 24.18
N SER A 181 -23.47 -14.92 24.35
CA SER A 181 -22.57 -13.78 24.39
C SER A 181 -21.44 -13.97 23.38
N PHE A 182 -21.17 -12.95 22.57
CA PHE A 182 -20.07 -12.94 21.60
C PHE A 182 -18.76 -12.32 22.14
N ARG A 183 -18.57 -12.30 23.47
CA ARG A 183 -17.44 -11.59 24.10
C ARG A 183 -16.05 -11.96 23.55
N GLY A 184 -15.82 -13.21 23.14
CA GLY A 184 -14.53 -13.64 22.59
C GLY A 184 -14.35 -13.18 21.14
N GLU A 185 -15.39 -13.40 20.34
CA GLU A 185 -15.46 -13.15 18.90
C GLU A 185 -15.40 -11.64 18.58
N VAL A 186 -16.02 -10.83 19.43
CA VAL A 186 -16.06 -9.37 19.32
C VAL A 186 -14.66 -8.76 19.23
N LYS A 187 -13.64 -9.36 19.85
CA LYS A 187 -12.28 -8.83 19.79
C LYS A 187 -11.76 -8.78 18.34
N ASN A 188 -11.92 -9.87 17.60
CA ASN A 188 -11.48 -9.95 16.20
C ASN A 188 -12.34 -9.06 15.30
N LEU A 189 -13.65 -9.02 15.54
CA LEU A 189 -14.56 -8.13 14.83
C LEU A 189 -14.18 -6.65 15.00
N VAL A 190 -13.79 -6.24 16.21
CA VAL A 190 -13.33 -4.87 16.49
C VAL A 190 -12.09 -4.52 15.67
N TYR A 191 -11.09 -5.41 15.61
CA TYR A 191 -9.90 -5.15 14.81
C TYR A 191 -10.20 -5.05 13.31
N ILE A 192 -11.16 -5.84 12.82
CA ILE A 192 -11.62 -5.77 11.43
C ILE A 192 -12.26 -4.40 11.17
N LEU A 193 -13.23 -4.00 11.99
CA LEU A 193 -13.93 -2.72 11.82
C LEU A 193 -12.98 -1.52 11.90
N ASP A 194 -12.04 -1.56 12.83
CA ASP A 194 -11.03 -0.51 13.04
C ASP A 194 -9.99 -0.45 11.91
N LEU A 195 -9.62 -1.59 11.33
CA LEU A 195 -8.77 -1.66 10.14
C LEU A 195 -9.46 -1.04 8.92
N ILE A 196 -10.77 -1.30 8.74
CA ILE A 196 -11.55 -0.76 7.63
C ILE A 196 -11.80 0.74 7.81
N ASP A 197 -12.11 1.20 9.04
CA ASP A 197 -12.38 2.62 9.33
C ASP A 197 -11.15 3.50 9.07
N ARG A 198 -9.95 3.01 9.43
CA ARG A 198 -8.69 3.72 9.23
C ARG A 198 -8.10 3.61 7.82
N CYS A 199 -8.76 2.92 6.90
CA CYS A 199 -8.28 2.78 5.53
C CYS A 199 -8.60 4.05 4.72
N GLU A 200 -7.58 4.88 4.45
CA GLU A 200 -7.70 6.10 3.63
C GLU A 200 -7.82 5.81 2.13
N ASP A 201 -7.26 4.69 1.68
CA ASP A 201 -7.32 4.27 0.28
C ASP A 201 -8.71 3.68 -0.02
N GLU A 202 -9.52 4.41 -0.79
CA GLU A 202 -10.91 4.05 -1.10
C GLU A 202 -11.03 2.74 -1.90
N GLU A 203 -10.11 2.48 -2.84
CA GLU A 203 -10.13 1.23 -3.61
C GLU A 203 -9.87 0.04 -2.70
N LEU A 204 -8.87 0.17 -1.82
CA LEU A 204 -8.57 -0.85 -0.83
C LEU A 204 -9.73 -1.00 0.17
N LYS A 205 -10.32 0.10 0.64
CA LYS A 205 -11.44 0.07 1.59
C LYS A 205 -12.62 -0.71 1.02
N VAL A 206 -12.99 -0.48 -0.24
CA VAL A 206 -14.03 -1.25 -0.94
C VAL A 206 -13.69 -2.73 -1.02
N LEU A 207 -12.43 -3.07 -1.32
CA LEU A 207 -11.97 -4.46 -1.35
C LEU A 207 -12.09 -5.11 0.04
N LEU A 208 -11.62 -4.45 1.09
CA LEU A 208 -11.68 -4.95 2.47
C LEU A 208 -13.12 -5.17 2.93
N ILE A 209 -14.03 -4.25 2.60
CA ILE A 209 -15.47 -4.38 2.93
C ILE A 209 -16.10 -5.57 2.19
N LYS A 210 -15.77 -5.78 0.91
CA LYS A 210 -16.25 -6.94 0.16
C LYS A 210 -15.77 -8.25 0.77
N THR A 211 -14.47 -8.34 1.10
CA THR A 211 -13.90 -9.52 1.76
C THR A 211 -14.51 -9.76 3.14
N TYR A 212 -14.75 -8.70 3.91
CA TYR A 212 -15.44 -8.76 5.20
C TYR A 212 -16.84 -9.39 5.09
N HIS A 213 -17.63 -9.00 4.08
CA HIS A 213 -18.98 -9.53 3.88
C HIS A 213 -19.03 -10.91 3.20
N SER A 214 -17.99 -11.30 2.46
CA SER A 214 -17.95 -12.60 1.77
C SER A 214 -17.41 -13.72 2.64
N ASP A 215 -16.44 -13.43 3.50
CA ASP A 215 -15.65 -14.46 4.19
C ASP A 215 -16.16 -14.73 5.61
N ILE A 216 -17.15 -13.97 6.08
CA ILE A 216 -17.82 -14.18 7.37
C ILE A 216 -19.27 -14.55 7.10
N ASP A 217 -19.82 -15.51 7.86
CA ASP A 217 -21.24 -15.84 7.82
C ASP A 217 -22.08 -14.58 8.09
N GLN A 218 -22.83 -14.15 7.07
CA GLN A 218 -23.53 -12.87 7.08
C GLN A 218 -24.62 -12.78 8.16
N ASP A 219 -25.26 -13.91 8.46
CA ASP A 219 -26.30 -13.96 9.48
C ASP A 219 -25.68 -13.76 10.87
N LEU A 220 -24.65 -14.51 11.21
CA LEU A 220 -23.91 -14.35 12.46
C LEU A 220 -23.26 -12.96 12.53
N LEU A 221 -22.76 -12.44 11.41
CA LEU A 221 -22.19 -11.10 11.32
C LEU A 221 -23.20 -10.02 11.71
N PHE A 222 -24.44 -10.10 11.20
CA PHE A 222 -25.52 -9.20 11.59
C PHE A 222 -25.75 -9.23 13.11
N TRP A 223 -25.89 -10.42 13.69
CA TRP A 223 -26.12 -10.59 15.14
C TRP A 223 -24.95 -10.08 15.99
N MET A 224 -23.71 -10.37 15.59
CA MET A 224 -22.51 -9.88 16.27
C MET A 224 -22.35 -8.37 16.18
N THR A 225 -22.65 -7.79 15.01
CA THR A 225 -22.56 -6.34 14.80
C THR A 225 -23.58 -5.61 15.67
N CYS A 226 -24.82 -6.11 15.73
CA CYS A 226 -25.85 -5.55 16.63
C CYS A 226 -25.48 -5.73 18.11
N TYR A 227 -24.87 -6.87 18.47
CA TYR A 227 -24.35 -7.08 19.81
C TYR A 227 -23.26 -6.05 20.17
N CYS A 228 -22.31 -5.80 19.26
CA CYS A 228 -21.28 -4.76 19.44
C CYS A 228 -21.88 -3.37 19.55
N TYR A 229 -22.83 -3.04 18.68
CA TYR A 229 -23.53 -1.77 18.65
C TYR A 229 -24.17 -1.42 19.99
N ALA A 230 -24.81 -2.41 20.61
CA ALA A 230 -25.49 -2.24 21.89
C ALA A 230 -24.54 -2.17 23.09
N GLN A 231 -23.45 -2.94 23.07
CA GLN A 231 -22.58 -3.16 24.24
C GLN A 231 -21.33 -2.27 24.27
N ARG A 232 -20.89 -1.71 23.13
CA ARG A 232 -19.62 -0.98 23.01
C ARG A 232 -19.79 0.41 22.38
N PRO A 233 -19.77 1.50 23.18
CA PRO A 233 -19.95 2.87 22.68
C PRO A 233 -18.88 3.31 21.67
N ASP A 234 -17.66 2.80 21.78
CA ASP A 234 -16.57 3.11 20.85
C ASP A 234 -16.82 2.50 19.45
N ILE A 235 -17.34 1.28 19.40
CA ILE A 235 -17.68 0.59 18.15
C ILE A 235 -18.94 1.17 17.54
N LYS A 236 -19.91 1.57 18.36
CA LYS A 236 -21.10 2.30 17.89
C LYS A 236 -20.71 3.50 17.03
N LYS A 237 -19.72 4.31 17.45
CA LYS A 237 -19.27 5.47 16.65
C LYS A 237 -18.69 5.08 15.29
N ILE A 238 -17.94 3.98 15.22
CA ILE A 238 -17.36 3.47 13.97
C ILE A 238 -18.47 3.00 13.02
N LEU A 239 -19.44 2.26 13.56
CA LEU A 239 -20.60 1.75 12.82
C LEU A 239 -21.52 2.88 12.35
N ASP A 240 -21.80 3.87 13.19
CA ASP A 240 -22.64 5.02 12.82
C ASP A 240 -22.01 5.84 11.66
N ARG A 241 -20.67 5.96 11.62
CA ARG A 241 -19.95 6.64 10.53
C ARG A 241 -19.99 5.88 9.20
N ASN A 242 -20.00 4.55 9.26
CA ASN A 242 -19.92 3.68 8.08
C ASN A 242 -21.18 2.80 7.96
N ILE A 243 -22.35 3.33 8.35
CA ILE A 243 -23.57 2.52 8.52
C ILE A 243 -23.99 1.82 7.23
N GLN A 244 -23.78 2.44 6.07
CA GLN A 244 -24.17 1.88 4.78
C GLN A 244 -23.25 0.75 4.30
N SER A 245 -22.04 0.63 4.86
CA SER A 245 -21.00 -0.26 4.34
C SER A 245 -20.54 -1.32 5.33
N LEU A 246 -20.48 -1.01 6.63
CA LEU A 246 -20.09 -1.94 7.69
C LEU A 246 -21.28 -2.62 8.35
N LEU A 247 -22.41 -1.92 8.43
CA LEU A 247 -23.60 -2.42 9.10
C LEU A 247 -24.53 -3.03 8.05
N PHE A 248 -24.49 -4.35 7.96
CA PHE A 248 -25.22 -5.13 6.97
C PHE A 248 -26.50 -5.70 7.57
N ILE A 249 -27.63 -5.39 6.95
CA ILE A 249 -28.92 -6.04 7.23
C ILE A 249 -29.05 -7.15 6.20
N THR A 250 -29.09 -8.40 6.66
CA THR A 250 -29.26 -9.57 5.79
C THR A 250 -30.67 -9.58 5.18
N ASP A 251 -30.85 -10.24 4.04
CA ASP A 251 -32.17 -10.42 3.43
C ASP A 251 -33.15 -11.06 4.42
N LYS A 252 -32.69 -12.07 5.18
CA LYS A 252 -33.48 -12.71 6.24
C LYS A 252 -33.90 -11.73 7.34
N ALA A 253 -32.99 -10.85 7.77
CA ALA A 253 -33.33 -9.80 8.74
C ALA A 253 -34.38 -8.85 8.15
N CYS A 254 -34.19 -8.40 6.91
CA CYS A 254 -35.11 -7.52 6.22
C CYS A 254 -36.51 -8.13 6.09
N ASP A 255 -36.59 -9.40 5.68
CA ASP A 255 -37.84 -10.14 5.54
C ASP A 255 -38.59 -10.25 6.87
N GLU A 256 -37.92 -10.63 7.95
CA GLU A 256 -38.57 -10.78 9.26
C GLU A 256 -38.95 -9.44 9.90
N ILE A 257 -38.15 -8.39 9.68
CA ILE A 257 -38.49 -7.02 10.09
C ILE A 257 -39.76 -6.55 9.36
N THR A 258 -39.82 -6.77 8.05
CA THR A 258 -40.94 -6.37 7.19
C THR A 258 -42.20 -7.16 7.55
N LYS A 259 -42.12 -8.49 7.65
CA LYS A 259 -43.24 -9.35 8.08
C LYS A 259 -43.80 -8.92 9.43
N GLY A 260 -42.94 -8.66 10.42
CA GLY A 260 -43.37 -8.21 11.74
C GLY A 260 -44.07 -6.85 11.71
N THR A 261 -43.56 -5.93 10.89
CA THR A 261 -44.12 -4.59 10.69
C THR A 261 -45.47 -4.63 9.98
N ASP A 262 -45.56 -5.35 8.86
CA ASP A 262 -46.78 -5.46 8.06
C ASP A 262 -47.90 -6.17 8.82
N SER A 263 -47.55 -7.25 9.53
CA SER A 263 -48.51 -7.97 10.37
C SER A 263 -49.09 -7.08 11.46
N ALA A 264 -48.31 -6.15 12.01
CA ALA A 264 -48.79 -5.22 13.04
C ALA A 264 -49.71 -4.15 12.44
N ASN A 265 -49.37 -3.63 11.26
CA ASN A 265 -50.18 -2.63 10.56
C ASN A 265 -51.51 -3.23 10.07
N ASN A 266 -51.51 -4.45 9.54
CA ASN A 266 -52.71 -5.15 9.10
C ASN A 266 -53.66 -5.45 10.27
N ASN A 267 -53.12 -5.85 11.43
CA ASN A 267 -53.91 -6.10 12.64
C ASN A 267 -54.53 -4.80 13.22
N GLN A 268 -53.89 -3.64 12.99
CA GLN A 268 -54.44 -2.33 13.32
C GLN A 268 -55.52 -1.87 12.33
N ALA A 269 -55.43 -2.27 11.05
CA ALA A 269 -56.45 -1.98 10.03
C ALA A 269 -57.72 -2.84 10.21
N HIS A 270 -57.58 -4.06 10.76
CA HIS A 270 -58.69 -4.99 11.02
C HIS A 270 -58.62 -5.57 12.44
N PRO A 271 -58.95 -4.79 13.49
CA PRO A 271 -58.79 -5.21 14.87
C PRO A 271 -59.75 -6.34 15.32
N ASN A 272 -60.77 -6.71 14.52
CA ASN A 272 -61.75 -7.74 14.83
C ASN A 272 -62.24 -8.46 13.55
N GLN A 273 -61.44 -9.41 13.06
CA GLN A 273 -61.92 -10.57 12.30
C GLN A 273 -61.41 -11.84 12.94
#